data_AF-A0A9X1MG65-F1
#
_entry.id   AF-A0A9X1MG65-F1
#
_cell.length_a   1.000
_cell.length_b   1.000
_cell.length_c   1.000
_cell.angle_alpha   90.00
_cell.angle_beta   90.00
_cell.angle_gamma   90.00
#
_symmetry.space_group_name_H-M   'P 1'
#
loop_
_entity.id
_entity.type
_entity.pdbx_description
1 polymer ?
#
loop_
_entity_poly.entity_id
_entity_poly.type
_entity_poly.pdbx_seq_one_letter_code
_entity_poly.pdbx_strand_id
1 'polypeptide(L)'
;MGWLKTRDSYSGLSQAVSLGIALLKKTKQNTWQELLDAMEAGDPLVVKTFRSLDLSDTQLDVISRHQDVLCLLKINPAATAAVCPKCGHFIIVADTVPSKCVVGAGCEGKPAKVVAATAGKGEPPQSPVHESKPAAPTAETAVDDFDFDDDDPFA
;
A
#
# COMPACT_ATOMS: atom_id res chain seq x y z
N MET A 1 -5.97 -12.16 18.90
CA MET A 1 -5.18 -11.62 17.76
C MET A 1 -5.66 -10.21 17.50
N GLY A 2 -4.80 -9.30 17.02
CA GLY A 2 -5.21 -7.93 16.72
C GLY A 2 -4.95 -7.62 15.26
N TRP A 3 -5.99 -7.28 14.48
CA TRP A 3 -5.80 -6.73 13.14
C TRP A 3 -5.44 -5.24 13.21
N LEU A 4 -4.79 -4.77 12.15
CA LEU A 4 -4.63 -3.34 11.90
C LEU A 4 -5.82 -2.83 11.11
N LYS A 5 -6.54 -1.85 11.67
CA LYS A 5 -7.61 -1.15 10.96
C LYS A 5 -7.06 0.16 10.39
N THR A 6 -7.08 0.26 9.06
CA THR A 6 -6.86 1.52 8.34
C THR A 6 -8.16 2.31 8.30
N ARG A 7 -8.08 3.62 8.07
CA ARG A 7 -9.28 4.44 7.83
C ARG A 7 -9.94 4.02 6.53
N ASP A 8 -11.27 4.02 6.49
CA ASP A 8 -12.07 3.67 5.30
C ASP A 8 -11.81 4.63 4.12
N SER A 9 -11.33 5.84 4.40
CA SER A 9 -10.91 6.82 3.39
C SER A 9 -9.54 6.54 2.78
N TYR A 10 -8.78 5.56 3.30
CA TYR A 10 -7.45 5.24 2.80
C TYR A 10 -7.54 4.09 1.80
N SER A 11 -7.05 4.34 0.59
CA SER A 11 -6.90 3.36 -0.47
C SER A 11 -5.49 3.40 -1.05
N GLY A 12 -5.07 2.26 -1.63
CA GLY A 12 -3.77 2.10 -2.30
C GLY A 12 -2.60 2.58 -1.44
N LEU A 13 -1.88 3.58 -1.92
CA LEU A 13 -0.68 4.11 -1.27
C LEU A 13 -0.93 4.62 0.16
N SER A 14 -2.04 5.34 0.39
CA SER A 14 -2.35 5.87 1.73
C SER A 14 -2.60 4.76 2.75
N GLN A 15 -3.16 3.64 2.30
CA GLN A 15 -3.35 2.44 3.10
C GLN A 15 -2.00 1.77 3.39
N ALA A 16 -1.16 1.60 2.38
CA ALA A 16 0.19 1.03 2.53
C ALA A 16 1.01 1.82 3.56
N VAL A 17 1.09 3.14 3.44
CA VAL A 17 1.82 4.01 4.36
C VAL A 17 1.24 3.90 5.78
N SER A 18 -0.09 3.88 5.92
CA SER A 18 -0.75 3.76 7.23
C SER A 18 -0.38 2.44 7.94
N LEU A 19 -0.38 1.33 7.18
CA LEU A 19 0.03 0.01 7.66
C LEU A 19 1.52 -0.02 7.99
N GLY A 20 2.37 0.51 7.11
CA GLY A 20 3.82 0.54 7.29
C GLY A 20 4.22 1.28 8.56
N ILE A 21 3.66 2.46 8.82
CA ILE A 21 3.94 3.22 10.05
C ILE A 21 3.45 2.45 11.29
N ALA A 22 2.30 1.77 11.21
CA ALA A 22 1.79 0.98 12.32
C ALA A 22 2.70 -0.22 12.63
N LEU A 23 3.24 -0.88 11.59
CA LEU A 23 4.22 -1.96 11.74
C LEU A 23 5.49 -1.44 12.40
N LEU A 24 6.10 -0.37 11.87
CA LEU A 24 7.30 0.25 12.44
C LEU A 24 7.12 0.63 13.92
N LYS A 25 5.98 1.22 14.27
CA LYS A 25 5.67 1.56 15.67
C LYS A 25 5.50 0.35 16.57
N LYS A 26 4.89 -0.74 16.07
CA LYS A 26 4.69 -1.96 16.86
C LYS A 26 5.98 -2.74 17.06
N THR A 27 6.82 -2.82 16.04
CA THR A 27 8.13 -3.48 16.09
C THR A 27 9.23 -2.61 16.68
N LYS A 28 8.93 -1.33 16.95
CA LYS A 28 9.85 -0.32 17.49
C LYS A 28 11.06 -0.05 16.60
N GLN A 29 10.88 -0.17 15.29
CA GLN A 29 11.91 0.15 14.29
C GLN A 29 11.73 1.58 13.78
N ASN A 30 12.82 2.27 13.45
CA ASN A 30 12.74 3.65 12.97
C ASN A 30 12.54 3.72 11.46
N THR A 31 13.08 2.77 10.70
CA THR A 31 12.99 2.73 9.25
C THR A 31 12.50 1.39 8.74
N TRP A 32 11.99 1.37 7.51
CA TRP A 32 11.58 0.12 6.87
C TRP A 32 12.76 -0.84 6.65
N GLN A 33 13.95 -0.30 6.36
CA GLN A 33 15.16 -1.11 6.21
C GLN A 33 15.52 -1.83 7.50
N GLU A 34 15.54 -1.11 8.63
CA GLU A 34 15.78 -1.70 9.96
C GLU A 34 14.78 -2.82 10.30
N LEU A 35 13.52 -2.68 9.87
CA LEU A 35 12.52 -3.72 10.02
C LEU A 35 12.85 -4.98 9.22
N LEU A 36 13.32 -4.82 7.98
CA LEU A 36 13.72 -5.95 7.13
C LEU A 36 14.97 -6.63 7.72
N ASP A 37 15.98 -5.87 8.10
CA ASP A 37 17.21 -6.39 8.72
C ASP A 37 16.89 -7.14 10.03
N ALA A 38 16.00 -6.60 10.87
CA ALA A 38 15.57 -7.25 12.11
C ALA A 38 14.72 -8.51 11.85
N MET A 39 13.98 -8.56 10.74
CA MET A 39 13.26 -9.76 10.33
C MET A 39 14.21 -10.87 9.87
N GLU A 40 15.23 -10.53 9.06
CA GLU A 40 16.27 -11.47 8.64
C GLU A 40 17.11 -11.97 9.82
N ALA A 41 17.42 -11.09 10.78
CA ALA A 41 18.10 -11.46 12.02
C ALA A 41 17.23 -12.31 12.98
N GLY A 42 15.94 -12.46 12.69
CA GLY A 42 15.02 -13.21 13.53
C GLY A 42 14.76 -12.57 14.88
N ASP A 43 14.74 -11.23 14.94
CA ASP A 43 14.53 -10.49 16.19
C ASP A 43 13.23 -10.96 16.88
N PRO A 44 13.29 -11.36 18.17
CA PRO A 44 12.16 -11.98 18.85
C PRO A 44 10.98 -11.03 19.00
N LEU A 45 11.19 -9.71 19.08
CA LEU A 45 10.12 -8.72 19.15
C LEU A 45 9.41 -8.62 17.80
N VAL A 46 10.16 -8.59 16.69
CA VAL A 46 9.61 -8.58 15.34
C VAL A 46 8.80 -9.85 15.08
N VAL A 47 9.40 -11.03 15.29
CA VAL A 47 8.73 -12.32 15.08
C VAL A 47 7.47 -12.46 15.94
N LYS A 48 7.53 -12.07 17.21
CA LYS A 48 6.36 -12.06 18.10
C LYS A 48 5.27 -11.12 17.61
N THR A 49 5.65 -9.94 17.12
CA THR A 49 4.71 -8.95 16.60
C THR A 49 4.00 -9.48 15.37
N PHE A 50 4.74 -10.02 14.39
CA PHE A 50 4.16 -10.61 13.18
C PHE A 50 3.30 -11.84 13.49
N ARG A 51 3.67 -12.69 14.45
CA ARG A 51 2.79 -13.79 14.91
C ARG A 51 1.50 -13.32 15.56
N SER A 52 1.50 -12.13 16.17
CA SER A 52 0.32 -11.56 16.84
C SER A 52 -0.59 -10.76 15.90
N LEU A 53 -0.02 -10.35 14.75
CA LEU A 53 -0.70 -9.58 13.73
C LEU A 53 -1.32 -10.53 12.71
N ASP A 54 -2.61 -10.37 12.48
CA ASP A 54 -3.28 -10.99 11.36
C ASP A 54 -3.34 -9.93 10.25
N LEU A 55 -2.54 -10.11 9.20
CA LEU A 55 -2.53 -9.27 8.00
C LEU A 55 -3.23 -10.05 6.90
N SER A 56 -4.24 -9.46 6.26
CA SER A 56 -4.88 -10.10 5.11
C SER A 56 -3.96 -10.10 3.88
N ASP A 57 -4.16 -11.04 2.96
CA ASP A 57 -3.40 -11.10 1.70
C ASP A 57 -3.48 -9.79 0.92
N THR A 58 -4.64 -9.13 0.94
CA THR A 58 -4.82 -7.81 0.32
C THR A 58 -3.95 -6.74 0.98
N GLN A 59 -3.80 -6.77 2.31
CA GLN A 59 -2.93 -5.82 3.00
C GLN A 59 -1.45 -6.09 2.67
N LEU A 60 -1.05 -7.35 2.58
CA LEU A 60 0.30 -7.75 2.19
C LEU A 60 0.62 -7.34 0.74
N ASP A 61 -0.30 -7.55 -0.19
CA ASP A 61 -0.17 -7.11 -1.58
C ASP A 61 -0.02 -5.58 -1.68
N VAL A 62 -0.85 -4.83 -0.95
CA VAL A 62 -0.76 -3.35 -0.91
C VAL A 62 0.57 -2.87 -0.33
N ILE A 63 1.09 -3.52 0.70
CA ILE A 63 2.42 -3.22 1.27
C ILE A 63 3.52 -3.53 0.25
N SER A 64 3.45 -4.70 -0.40
CA SER A 64 4.45 -5.14 -1.37
C SER A 64 4.53 -4.22 -2.59
N ARG A 65 3.38 -3.79 -3.13
CA ARG A 65 3.33 -2.87 -4.29
C ARG A 65 3.89 -1.48 -4.03
N HIS A 66 3.96 -1.06 -2.77
CA HIS A 66 4.37 0.28 -2.38
C HIS A 66 5.61 0.28 -1.48
N GLN A 67 6.41 -0.80 -1.53
CA GLN A 67 7.60 -0.96 -0.69
C GLN A 67 8.63 0.15 -0.92
N ASP A 68 8.74 0.64 -2.15
CA ASP A 68 9.56 1.79 -2.54
C ASP A 68 9.23 3.04 -1.72
N VAL A 69 7.95 3.33 -1.50
CA VAL A 69 7.52 4.48 -0.69
C VAL A 69 7.70 4.21 0.80
N LEU A 70 7.50 2.97 1.24
CA LEU A 70 7.70 2.59 2.65
C LEU A 70 9.16 2.77 3.09
N CYS A 71 10.12 2.53 2.20
CA CYS A 71 11.55 2.78 2.45
C CYS A 71 11.87 4.25 2.73
N LEU A 72 11.02 5.19 2.32
CA LEU A 72 11.20 6.63 2.56
C LEU A 72 10.67 7.07 3.95
N LEU A 73 9.92 6.22 4.63
CA LEU A 73 9.30 6.55 5.93
C LEU A 73 10.31 6.43 7.06
N LYS A 74 10.21 7.36 8.03
CA LYS A 74 11.02 7.35 9.25
C LYS A 74 10.18 7.71 10.47
N ILE A 75 10.41 7.03 11.60
CA ILE A 75 9.77 7.36 12.88
C ILE A 75 10.53 8.47 13.60
N ASN A 76 11.87 8.45 13.55
CA ASN A 76 12.74 9.47 14.16
C ASN A 76 13.94 9.82 13.25
N PRO A 77 14.09 11.07 12.79
CA PRO A 77 13.06 12.13 12.84
C PRO A 77 11.82 11.69 12.05
N ALA A 78 10.64 12.12 12.50
CA ALA A 78 9.38 11.70 11.88
C ALA A 78 9.31 12.20 10.44
N ALA A 79 9.29 11.28 9.47
CA ALA A 79 9.08 11.54 8.06
C ALA A 79 7.97 10.62 7.57
N THR A 80 6.85 11.21 7.18
CA THR A 80 5.67 10.47 6.72
C THR A 80 5.20 10.97 5.36
N ALA A 81 4.46 10.14 4.63
CA ALA A 81 3.86 10.58 3.38
C ALA A 81 2.58 11.39 3.64
N ALA A 82 2.44 12.51 2.92
CA ALA A 82 1.17 13.16 2.71
C ALA A 82 0.67 12.80 1.30
N VAL A 83 -0.51 12.21 1.21
CA VAL A 83 -1.07 11.68 -0.05
C VAL A 83 -2.23 12.58 -0.49
N CYS A 84 -2.25 12.92 -1.78
CA CYS A 84 -3.36 13.64 -2.38
C CYS A 84 -4.51 12.69 -2.72
N PRO A 85 -5.73 12.89 -2.19
CA PRO A 85 -6.86 11.99 -2.44
C PRO A 85 -7.41 12.10 -3.87
N LYS A 86 -7.03 13.15 -4.62
CA LYS A 86 -7.53 13.38 -5.99
C LYS A 86 -6.64 12.75 -7.04
N CYS A 87 -5.33 13.02 -6.99
CA CYS A 87 -4.38 12.55 -8.00
C CYS A 87 -3.51 11.37 -7.54
N GLY A 88 -3.66 10.89 -6.29
CA GLY A 88 -2.91 9.74 -5.76
C GLY A 88 -1.41 10.01 -5.50
N HIS A 89 -0.88 11.15 -5.92
CA HIS A 89 0.51 11.52 -5.70
C HIS A 89 0.79 11.78 -4.22
N PHE A 90 2.04 11.55 -3.82
CA PHE A 90 2.49 11.77 -2.46
C PHE A 90 3.71 12.66 -2.40
N ILE A 91 3.94 13.21 -1.21
CA ILE A 91 5.16 13.91 -0.84
C ILE A 91 5.58 13.46 0.56
N ILE A 92 6.89 13.40 0.82
CA ILE A 92 7.41 13.11 2.15
C ILE A 92 7.48 14.41 2.94
N VAL A 93 6.86 14.43 4.11
CA VAL A 93 6.77 15.59 4.99
C VAL A 93 7.18 15.20 6.41
N ALA A 94 7.89 16.10 7.09
CA ALA A 94 8.18 15.94 8.51
C ALA A 94 7.03 16.50 9.37
N ASP A 95 6.79 17.81 9.25
CA ASP A 95 5.80 18.53 10.05
C ASP A 95 4.68 19.13 9.21
N THR A 96 5.03 19.98 8.25
CA THR A 96 4.06 20.80 7.52
C THR A 96 3.61 20.12 6.23
N VAL A 97 2.28 19.99 6.07
CA VAL A 97 1.65 19.54 4.82
C VAL A 97 1.23 20.78 4.02
N PRO A 98 1.50 20.84 2.71
CA PRO A 98 1.06 21.96 1.89
C PRO A 98 -0.47 21.99 1.76
N SER A 99 -1.03 23.20 1.72
CA SER A 99 -2.48 23.41 1.63
C SER A 99 -3.09 23.00 0.29
N LYS A 100 -2.25 22.78 -0.74
CA LYS A 100 -2.64 22.38 -2.10
C LYS A 100 -1.67 21.33 -2.63
N CYS A 101 -2.14 20.47 -3.54
CA CYS A 101 -1.28 19.52 -4.23
C CYS A 101 -0.27 20.28 -5.10
N VAL A 102 1.02 20.01 -4.87
CA VAL A 102 2.13 20.63 -5.63
C VAL A 102 2.62 19.75 -6.77
N VAL A 103 2.09 18.53 -6.90
CA VAL A 103 2.58 17.52 -7.84
C VAL A 103 1.80 17.56 -9.15
N GLY A 104 0.47 17.64 -9.09
CA GLY A 104 -0.39 17.74 -10.27
C GLY A 104 -0.66 19.19 -10.66
N ALA A 105 -0.31 19.60 -11.88
CA ALA A 105 -0.69 20.91 -12.41
C ALA A 105 -2.22 21.05 -12.40
N GLY A 106 -2.74 22.04 -11.68
CA GLY A 106 -4.18 22.27 -11.55
C GLY A 106 -4.92 21.32 -10.59
N CYS A 107 -4.22 20.49 -9.82
CA CYS A 107 -4.87 19.62 -8.85
C CYS A 107 -5.35 20.41 -7.63
N GLU A 108 -6.67 20.52 -7.46
CA GLU A 108 -7.31 21.16 -6.30
C GLU A 108 -7.35 20.26 -5.05
N GLY A 109 -6.75 19.07 -5.14
CA GLY A 109 -6.67 18.13 -4.04
C GLY A 109 -5.84 18.67 -2.88
N LYS A 110 -6.32 18.49 -1.65
CA LYS A 110 -5.60 18.82 -0.43
C LYS A 110 -4.89 17.58 0.07
N PRO A 111 -3.55 17.49 -0.02
CA PRO A 111 -2.83 16.34 0.50
C PRO A 111 -3.04 16.26 2.02
N ALA A 112 -3.21 15.05 2.53
CA ALA A 112 -3.42 14.79 3.94
C ALA A 112 -2.30 13.91 4.49
N LYS A 113 -1.78 14.26 5.68
CA LYS A 113 -0.80 13.45 6.41
C LYS A 113 -1.41 12.09 6.71
N VAL A 114 -0.75 11.02 6.30
CA VAL A 114 -1.20 9.67 6.62
C VAL A 114 -0.88 9.37 8.08
N VAL A 115 -1.88 8.87 8.79
CA VAL A 115 -1.77 8.46 10.20
C VAL A 115 -1.62 6.94 10.27
N ALA A 116 -0.86 6.47 11.26
CA ALA A 116 -0.67 5.05 11.52
C ALA A 116 -2.02 4.33 11.72
N ALA A 117 -2.15 3.13 11.16
CA ALA A 117 -3.28 2.24 11.42
C ALA A 117 -3.38 1.93 12.92
N THR A 118 -4.60 1.92 13.45
CA THR A 118 -4.85 1.60 14.86
C THR A 118 -5.19 0.12 15.01
N ALA A 119 -4.73 -0.49 16.11
CA ALA A 119 -5.16 -1.83 16.46
C ALA A 119 -6.64 -1.77 16.88
N GLY A 120 -7.50 -2.44 16.14
CA GLY A 120 -8.90 -2.61 16.53
C GLY A 120 -9.00 -3.56 17.72
N LYS A 121 -9.70 -3.14 18.78
CA LYS A 121 -10.06 -4.02 19.91
C LYS A 121 -11.52 -4.45 19.70
N GLY A 122 -11.76 -5.48 18.87
CA GLY A 122 -13.11 -6.06 18.68
C GLY A 122 -13.61 -6.13 17.23
N GLU A 123 -14.02 -7.35 16.86
CA GLU A 123 -14.56 -7.95 15.61
C GLU A 123 -13.91 -7.60 14.24
N PRO A 124 -13.43 -8.62 13.48
CA PRO A 124 -12.67 -8.38 12.25
C PRO A 124 -13.53 -7.59 11.27
N PRO A 125 -12.94 -6.68 10.48
CA PRO A 125 -13.69 -6.05 9.41
C PRO A 125 -14.19 -7.17 8.51
N GLN A 126 -15.50 -7.41 8.54
CA GLN A 126 -16.18 -8.24 7.56
C GLN A 126 -15.74 -7.71 6.21
N SER A 127 -14.98 -8.52 5.47
CA SER A 127 -14.66 -8.25 4.08
C SER A 127 -15.94 -7.76 3.42
N PRO A 128 -15.96 -6.59 2.76
CA PRO A 128 -17.11 -6.25 1.95
C PRO A 128 -17.23 -7.38 0.96
N VAL A 129 -18.30 -8.15 1.11
CA VAL A 129 -18.72 -9.15 0.15
C VAL A 129 -18.95 -8.35 -1.12
N HIS A 130 -17.92 -8.24 -1.95
CA HIS A 130 -18.06 -7.88 -3.34
C HIS A 130 -18.84 -9.04 -3.93
N GLU A 131 -20.17 -8.96 -3.81
CA GLU A 131 -21.11 -9.73 -4.59
C GLU A 131 -20.89 -9.28 -6.03
N SER A 132 -19.91 -9.93 -6.66
CA SER A 132 -19.65 -9.88 -8.08
C SER A 132 -20.90 -10.41 -8.76
N LYS A 133 -21.85 -9.50 -9.02
CA LYS A 133 -22.89 -9.70 -10.02
C LYS A 133 -22.16 -9.98 -11.34
N PRO A 134 -22.28 -11.18 -11.93
CA PRO A 134 -21.68 -11.46 -13.22
C PRO A 134 -22.34 -10.57 -14.26
N ALA A 135 -21.63 -9.55 -14.72
CA ALA A 135 -21.99 -8.85 -15.94
C ALA A 135 -21.69 -9.81 -17.09
N ALA A 136 -22.75 -10.24 -17.77
CA ALA A 136 -22.68 -11.11 -18.93
C ALA A 136 -21.70 -10.56 -19.98
N PRO A 137 -20.82 -11.40 -20.56
CA PRO A 137 -20.01 -11.01 -21.69
C PRO A 137 -20.88 -10.95 -22.95
N THR A 138 -21.18 -9.74 -23.43
CA THR A 138 -21.65 -9.54 -24.81
C THR A 138 -20.44 -9.47 -25.73
N ALA A 139 -20.23 -10.60 -26.41
CA ALA A 139 -19.87 -10.82 -27.80
C ALA A 139 -19.25 -9.67 -28.66
N GLU A 140 -18.35 -10.14 -29.53
CA GLU A 140 -18.04 -9.64 -30.88
C GLU A 140 -17.09 -8.45 -31.02
N THR A 141 -15.81 -8.78 -31.28
CA THR A 141 -15.21 -8.37 -32.55
C THR A 141 -14.33 -9.49 -33.11
N ALA A 142 -14.70 -9.91 -34.32
CA ALA A 142 -13.97 -10.85 -35.17
C ALA A 142 -12.78 -10.19 -35.87
N VAL A 143 -11.95 -11.08 -36.43
CA VAL A 143 -10.87 -10.92 -37.43
C VAL A 143 -9.57 -10.26 -36.91
N ASP A 144 -8.38 -10.76 -37.23
CA ASP A 144 -7.96 -11.24 -38.55
C ASP A 144 -6.89 -12.34 -38.45
N ASP A 145 -7.03 -13.28 -39.37
CA ASP A 145 -6.15 -14.38 -39.72
C ASP A 145 -4.84 -13.80 -40.29
N PHE A 146 -3.79 -13.70 -39.46
CA PHE A 146 -2.45 -13.34 -39.96
C PHE A 146 -1.63 -14.62 -40.11
N ASP A 147 -1.85 -15.26 -41.25
CA ASP A 147 -1.00 -16.28 -41.85
C ASP A 147 0.38 -15.64 -42.14
N PHE A 148 1.38 -15.96 -41.31
CA PHE A 148 2.78 -15.62 -41.56
C PHE A 148 3.50 -16.91 -41.93
N ASP A 149 3.29 -17.32 -43.17
CA ASP A 149 4.13 -18.28 -43.91
C ASP A 149 5.09 -17.45 -44.77
N ASP A 150 6.37 -17.37 -44.38
CA ASP A 150 7.53 -17.09 -45.26
C ASP A 150 8.79 -17.31 -44.38
N ASP A 151 9.35 -18.53 -44.37
CA ASP A 151 10.50 -18.91 -45.20
C ASP A 151 11.72 -18.01 -44.99
N ASP A 152 12.63 -18.40 -44.08
CA ASP A 152 14.05 -18.10 -44.29
C ASP A 152 14.93 -19.29 -43.82
N PRO A 153 15.35 -20.14 -44.76
CA PRO A 153 16.26 -21.25 -44.52
C PRO A 153 17.67 -20.93 -45.01
N PHE A 154 18.49 -20.23 -44.21
CA PHE A 154 19.94 -20.21 -44.42
C PHE A 154 20.65 -20.29 -43.05
N ALA A 155 21.32 -21.39 -42.69
CA ALA A 155 22.57 -21.92 -43.28
C ALA A 155 23.71 -20.90 -43.22
#